data_AF-A0A381RXE9-F1
#
_entry.id   AF-A0A381RXE9-F1
#
_cell.length_a   1.000
_cell.length_b   1.000
_cell.length_c   1.000
_cell.angle_alpha   90.00
_cell.angle_beta   90.00
_cell.angle_gamma   90.00
#
_symmetry.space_group_name_H-M   'P 1'
#
loop_
_entity.id
_entity.type
_entity.pdbx_description
1 polymer ?
#
loop_
_entity_poly.entity_id
_entity_poly.type
_entity_poly.pdbx_seq_one_letter_code
_entity_poly.pdbx_strand_id
1 'polypeptide(L)'
;MPKIDFLPDNKIFEVEPGETILQTASRNGIPHVNACGGEGKCTTCRLLILEGIENCSPETEKELSLKDKAHTTDEFRLACQTTINGDVVVRRLVLNKEDIESVSERSVSGRLGESKMIAILFSDIRGFTPFSEKLTPYDVVFILNRYFNRMVKAVEENYGKVDNYIGDGMVAIFGLHNEQNPAQYAVKSALEMCAEMD
;
A
#
# COMPACT_ATOMS: atom_id res chain seq x y z
N MET A 1 26.06 11.41 -17.18
CA MET A 1 25.23 12.33 -16.39
C MET A 1 24.14 11.49 -15.74
N PRO A 2 23.89 11.60 -14.43
CA PRO A 2 22.85 10.81 -13.76
C PRO A 2 21.49 11.02 -14.41
N LYS A 3 20.64 9.98 -14.41
CA LYS A 3 19.29 10.03 -14.95
C LYS A 3 18.25 9.83 -13.87
N ILE A 4 17.15 10.57 -13.99
CA ILE A 4 15.97 10.41 -13.15
C ILE A 4 14.79 9.99 -14.01
N ASP A 5 14.14 8.88 -13.65
CA ASP A 5 12.86 8.47 -14.23
C ASP A 5 11.71 8.95 -13.32
N PHE A 6 10.85 9.83 -13.84
CA PHE A 6 9.69 10.36 -13.14
C PHE A 6 8.43 9.53 -13.44
N LEU A 7 7.96 8.79 -12.44
CA LEU A 7 6.65 8.15 -12.43
C LEU A 7 5.62 9.03 -11.70
N PRO A 8 4.35 9.05 -12.15
CA PRO A 8 3.75 8.29 -13.26
C PRO A 8 3.90 8.96 -14.64
N ASP A 9 4.69 10.04 -14.75
CA ASP A 9 4.83 10.80 -16.00
C ASP A 9 5.52 10.01 -17.13
N ASN A 10 6.23 8.92 -16.80
CA ASN A 10 7.01 8.08 -17.70
C ASN A 10 8.01 8.91 -18.53
N LYS A 11 8.72 9.83 -17.86
CA LYS A 11 9.71 10.70 -18.49
C LYS A 11 11.04 10.59 -17.77
N ILE A 12 12.09 10.40 -18.56
CA ILE A 12 13.46 10.29 -18.09
C ILE A 12 14.22 11.56 -18.47
N PHE A 13 14.91 12.15 -17.51
CA PHE A 13 15.71 13.35 -17.71
C PHE A 13 17.12 13.20 -17.15
N GLU A 14 18.07 13.93 -17.72
CA GLU A 14 19.43 14.04 -17.19
C GLU A 14 19.51 15.11 -16.11
N VAL A 15 20.19 14.78 -15.01
CA VAL A 15 20.34 15.64 -13.82
C VAL A 15 21.66 16.38 -13.88
N GLU A 16 21.62 17.70 -13.70
CA GLU A 16 22.84 18.51 -13.59
C GLU A 16 23.49 18.31 -12.21
N PRO A 17 24.83 18.33 -12.10
CA PRO A 17 25.50 18.15 -10.81
C PRO A 17 25.03 19.15 -9.74
N GLY A 18 24.58 18.63 -8.60
CA GLY A 18 24.08 19.44 -7.48
C GLY A 18 22.65 19.99 -7.65
N GLU A 19 21.98 19.65 -8.76
CA GLU A 19 20.57 19.97 -8.97
C GLU A 19 19.68 19.12 -8.07
N THR A 20 18.65 19.73 -7.50
CA THR A 20 17.61 19.02 -6.74
C THR A 20 16.63 18.34 -7.70
N ILE A 21 15.91 17.34 -7.21
CA ILE A 21 14.84 16.68 -7.99
C ILE A 21 13.79 17.70 -8.45
N LEU A 22 13.43 18.66 -7.59
CA LEU A 22 12.46 19.70 -7.93
C LEU A 22 12.96 20.63 -9.04
N GLN A 23 14.24 21.02 -9.01
CA GLN A 23 14.83 21.84 -10.07
C GLN A 23 14.84 21.08 -11.40
N THR A 24 15.25 19.80 -11.38
CA THR A 24 15.23 18.94 -12.56
C THR A 24 13.82 18.79 -13.13
N ALA A 25 12.82 18.57 -12.27
CA ALA A 25 11.42 18.50 -12.67
C ALA A 25 10.94 19.82 -13.31
N SER A 26 11.21 20.95 -12.66
CA SER A 26 10.80 22.29 -13.11
C SER A 26 11.41 22.66 -14.47
N ARG A 27 12.73 22.46 -14.64
CA ARG A 27 13.46 22.72 -15.89
C ARG A 27 12.90 21.91 -17.07
N ASN A 28 12.44 20.69 -16.81
CA ASN A 28 11.92 19.78 -17.83
C ASN A 28 10.39 19.83 -17.95
N GLY A 29 9.73 20.80 -17.33
CA GLY A 29 8.28 21.01 -17.45
C GLY A 29 7.43 19.93 -16.79
N ILE A 30 7.95 19.20 -15.80
CA ILE A 30 7.15 18.34 -14.92
C ILE A 30 6.49 19.24 -13.86
N PRO A 31 5.15 19.29 -13.81
CA PRO A 31 4.44 20.12 -12.84
C PRO A 31 4.54 19.50 -11.44
N HIS A 32 5.62 19.80 -10.72
CA HIS A 32 5.86 19.28 -9.37
C HIS A 32 5.49 20.33 -8.32
N VAL A 33 4.51 20.01 -7.49
CA VAL A 33 3.93 20.96 -6.54
C VAL A 33 4.94 21.36 -5.46
N ASN A 34 5.01 22.65 -5.14
CA ASN A 34 5.97 23.21 -4.18
C ASN A 34 5.42 24.43 -3.42
N ALA A 35 4.41 24.26 -2.57
CA ALA A 35 3.72 25.36 -1.89
C ALA A 35 4.63 26.35 -1.14
N CYS A 36 5.77 25.90 -0.61
CA CYS A 36 6.76 26.76 0.06
C CYS A 36 7.85 27.32 -0.86
N GLY A 37 7.72 27.20 -2.18
CA GLY A 37 8.75 27.64 -3.13
C GLY A 37 10.04 26.81 -3.12
N GLY A 38 10.03 25.63 -2.49
CA GLY A 38 11.21 24.77 -2.38
C GLY A 38 12.08 25.01 -1.13
N GLU A 39 11.59 25.78 -0.16
CA GLU A 39 12.35 26.10 1.07
C GLU A 39 12.40 24.96 2.11
N GLY A 40 11.69 23.85 1.87
CA GLY A 40 11.58 22.73 2.82
C GLY A 40 10.69 23.04 4.02
N LYS A 41 9.62 23.83 3.83
CA LYS A 41 8.64 24.19 4.87
C LYS A 41 7.27 23.53 4.71
N CYS A 42 7.09 22.73 3.66
CA CYS A 42 5.86 21.99 3.37
C CYS A 42 6.17 20.60 2.83
N THR A 43 5.18 19.71 2.81
CA THR A 43 5.32 18.34 2.28
C THR A 43 4.76 18.17 0.87
N THR A 44 4.37 19.24 0.18
CA THR A 44 3.69 19.14 -1.12
C THR A 44 4.57 18.62 -2.26
N CYS A 45 5.89 18.76 -2.16
CA CYS A 45 6.84 18.24 -3.15
C CYS A 45 7.31 16.80 -2.86
N ARG A 46 6.63 16.10 -1.95
CA ARG A 46 7.00 14.75 -1.52
C ARG A 46 6.94 13.75 -2.68
N LEU A 47 7.91 12.85 -2.70
CA LEU A 47 8.01 11.75 -3.65
C LEU A 47 8.62 10.52 -2.97
N LEU A 48 8.46 9.36 -3.58
CA LEU A 48 9.16 8.14 -3.19
C LEU A 48 10.34 7.91 -4.11
N ILE A 49 11.45 7.43 -3.55
CA ILE A 49 12.56 6.86 -4.32
C ILE A 49 12.26 5.36 -4.43
N LEU A 50 11.99 4.88 -5.63
CA LEU A 50 11.70 3.46 -5.87
C LEU A 50 12.99 2.66 -6.07
N GLU A 51 13.97 3.26 -6.74
CA GLU A 51 15.28 2.67 -7.02
C GLU A 51 16.38 3.73 -6.92
N GLY A 52 17.57 3.34 -6.47
CA GLY A 52 18.73 4.22 -6.38
C GLY A 52 18.74 5.17 -5.17
N ILE A 53 18.21 4.75 -4.02
CA ILE A 53 18.22 5.59 -2.79
C ILE A 53 19.63 5.90 -2.33
N GLU A 54 20.57 4.98 -2.54
CA GLU A 54 22.00 5.14 -2.29
C GLU A 54 22.66 6.24 -3.15
N ASN A 55 22.03 6.58 -4.28
CA ASN A 55 22.48 7.65 -5.17
C ASN A 55 21.94 9.03 -4.78
N CYS A 56 21.08 9.11 -3.77
CA CYS A 56 20.52 10.36 -3.27
C CYS A 56 21.38 10.99 -2.18
N SER A 57 21.27 12.30 -2.00
CA SER A 57 21.86 12.98 -0.84
C SER A 57 21.27 12.45 0.47
N PRO A 58 22.04 12.53 1.58
CA PRO A 58 21.50 12.30 2.92
C PRO A 58 20.29 13.19 3.20
N GLU A 59 19.42 12.73 4.10
CA GLU A 59 18.24 13.49 4.48
C GLU A 59 18.64 14.76 5.23
N THR A 60 18.02 15.87 4.84
CA THR A 60 18.27 17.16 5.50
C THR A 60 17.47 17.27 6.80
N GLU A 61 17.91 18.13 7.73
CA GLU A 61 17.15 18.41 8.97
C GLU A 61 15.71 18.87 8.68
N LYS A 62 15.50 19.60 7.57
CA LYS A 62 14.17 20.04 7.13
C LYS A 62 13.29 18.85 6.74
N GLU A 63 13.83 17.89 6.01
CA GLU A 63 13.12 16.65 5.64
C GLU A 63 12.70 15.88 6.90
N LEU A 64 13.65 15.64 7.81
CA LEU A 64 13.40 14.93 9.06
C LEU A 64 12.32 15.62 9.89
N SER A 65 12.41 16.95 10.06
CA SER A 65 11.44 17.73 10.84
C SER A 65 10.00 17.68 10.29
N LEU A 66 9.85 17.50 8.98
CA LEU A 66 8.55 17.41 8.31
C LEU A 66 8.00 15.98 8.30
N LYS A 67 8.87 14.98 8.25
CA LYS A 67 8.49 13.57 8.43
C LYS A 67 7.90 13.32 9.81
N ASP A 68 8.53 13.83 10.86
CA ASP A 68 8.05 13.67 12.25
C ASP A 68 6.64 14.25 12.46
N LYS A 69 6.31 15.30 11.72
CA LYS A 69 5.01 15.98 11.78
C LYS A 69 3.96 15.40 10.84
N ALA A 70 4.38 14.61 9.85
CA ALA A 70 3.48 14.03 8.89
C ALA A 70 2.90 12.73 9.47
N HIS A 71 1.60 12.73 9.80
CA HIS A 71 0.85 11.51 10.17
C HIS A 71 0.58 10.61 8.94
N THR A 72 1.60 10.37 8.13
CA THR A 72 1.54 9.57 6.90
C THR A 72 2.44 8.35 7.05
N THR A 73 2.03 7.24 6.47
CA THR A 73 2.92 6.10 6.24
C THR A 73 3.91 6.44 5.12
N ASP A 74 5.10 5.86 5.27
CA ASP A 74 6.15 5.66 4.26
C ASP A 74 7.15 6.79 3.96
N GLU A 75 8.40 6.33 3.81
CA GLU A 75 9.66 7.04 3.65
C GLU A 75 9.68 7.92 2.39
N PHE A 76 9.08 9.11 2.46
CA PHE A 76 9.14 10.08 1.36
C PHE A 76 10.39 10.96 1.44
N ARG A 77 10.88 11.40 0.29
CA ARG A 77 11.89 12.47 0.16
C ARG A 77 11.22 13.75 -0.29
N LEU A 78 11.81 14.90 0.07
CA LEU A 78 11.36 16.19 -0.46
C LEU A 78 12.16 16.48 -1.74
N ALA A 79 11.46 16.55 -2.86
CA ALA A 79 12.10 16.82 -4.14
C ALA A 79 12.93 18.12 -4.13
N CYS A 80 12.53 19.11 -3.32
CA CYS A 80 13.25 20.37 -3.20
C CYS A 80 14.54 20.30 -2.36
N GLN A 81 14.75 19.24 -1.58
CA GLN A 81 15.92 19.08 -0.70
C GLN A 81 16.84 17.95 -1.16
N THR A 82 16.35 17.03 -1.99
CA THR A 82 17.10 15.85 -2.44
C THR A 82 17.86 16.15 -3.72
N THR A 83 19.19 15.94 -3.71
CA THR A 83 20.04 15.95 -4.91
C THR A 83 20.46 14.54 -5.29
N ILE A 84 20.81 14.32 -6.57
CA ILE A 84 21.09 12.99 -7.12
C ILE A 84 22.52 12.92 -7.67
N ASN A 85 23.23 11.83 -7.39
CA ASN A 85 24.60 11.56 -7.84
C ASN A 85 24.74 10.33 -8.77
N GLY A 86 23.64 9.60 -9.03
CA GLY A 86 23.59 8.40 -9.86
C GLY A 86 22.17 8.15 -10.37
N ASP A 87 21.93 7.10 -11.15
CA ASP A 87 20.60 6.89 -11.74
C ASP A 87 19.57 6.53 -10.66
N VAL A 88 18.36 7.08 -10.77
CA VAL A 88 17.26 6.87 -9.82
C VAL A 88 15.90 6.77 -10.52
N VAL A 89 14.99 6.03 -9.89
CA VAL A 89 13.57 5.99 -10.28
C VAL A 89 12.75 6.61 -9.16
N VAL A 90 11.96 7.62 -9.46
CA VAL A 90 11.15 8.35 -8.48
C VAL A 90 9.67 8.29 -8.81
N ARG A 91 8.83 8.28 -7.77
CA ARG A 91 7.38 8.38 -7.91
C ARG A 91 6.86 9.63 -7.22
N ARG A 92 6.30 10.55 -8.00
CA ARG A 92 5.63 11.74 -7.48
C ARG A 92 4.35 11.33 -6.75
N LEU A 93 4.15 11.82 -5.53
CA LEU A 93 2.97 11.54 -4.72
C LEU A 93 1.86 12.61 -4.84
N VAL A 94 2.24 13.80 -5.31
CA VAL A 94 1.33 14.93 -5.55
C VAL A 94 1.61 15.41 -6.97
N LEU A 95 0.69 15.16 -7.90
CA LEU A 95 0.89 15.41 -9.32
C LEU A 95 0.46 16.81 -9.73
N ASN A 96 -0.58 17.34 -9.09
CA ASN A 96 -1.14 18.65 -9.40
C ASN A 96 -1.71 19.34 -8.14
N LYS A 97 -2.24 20.56 -8.32
CA LYS A 97 -2.83 21.33 -7.21
C LYS A 97 -4.15 20.71 -6.69
N GLU A 98 -4.91 20.06 -7.56
CA GLU A 98 -6.16 19.36 -7.20
C GLU A 98 -5.88 18.18 -6.25
N ASP A 99 -4.72 17.53 -6.38
CA ASP A 99 -4.26 16.49 -5.46
C ASP A 99 -4.01 17.04 -4.05
N ILE A 100 -3.58 18.30 -3.92
CA ILE A 100 -3.41 18.95 -2.61
C ILE A 100 -4.77 19.14 -1.96
N GLU A 101 -5.74 19.65 -2.73
CA GLU A 101 -7.09 19.95 -2.26
C GLU A 101 -7.77 18.65 -1.79
N SER A 102 -7.71 17.58 -2.60
CA SER A 102 -8.27 16.27 -2.26
C SER A 102 -7.60 15.58 -1.07
N VAL A 103 -6.29 15.80 -0.85
CA VAL A 103 -5.57 15.30 0.34
C VAL A 103 -5.91 16.13 1.58
N SER A 104 -6.07 17.45 1.43
CA SER A 104 -6.42 18.36 2.54
C SER A 104 -7.86 18.15 3.04
N GLU A 105 -8.80 17.82 2.14
CA GLU A 105 -10.20 17.52 2.49
C GLU A 105 -10.38 16.11 3.07
N ARG A 106 -9.47 15.17 2.75
CA ARG A 106 -9.51 13.80 3.30
C ARG A 106 -8.84 13.66 4.67
N SER A 107 -8.40 14.77 5.27
CA SER A 107 -7.76 14.82 6.59
C SER A 107 -8.68 14.55 7.80
N VAL A 108 -9.92 14.05 7.62
CA VAL A 108 -10.87 13.90 8.74
C VAL A 108 -11.26 12.44 9.08
N SER A 109 -11.02 11.42 8.24
CA SER A 109 -11.24 10.02 8.67
C SER A 109 -10.82 8.91 7.71
N GLY A 110 -10.40 9.22 6.48
CA GLY A 110 -9.96 8.18 5.54
C GLY A 110 -8.47 7.93 5.70
N ARG A 111 -8.08 6.83 6.35
CA ARG A 111 -6.68 6.37 6.31
C ARG A 111 -6.21 6.37 4.85
N LEU A 112 -5.16 7.11 4.54
CA LEU A 112 -4.40 6.92 3.30
C LEU A 112 -4.05 5.42 3.25
N GLY A 113 -4.29 4.76 2.11
CA GLY A 113 -3.99 3.33 1.97
C GLY A 113 -2.54 3.06 2.35
N GLU A 114 -2.31 2.00 3.13
CA GLU A 114 -0.96 1.60 3.57
C GLU A 114 -0.48 0.38 2.76
N SER A 115 0.81 0.32 2.46
CA SER A 115 1.42 -0.89 1.90
C SER A 115 1.77 -1.83 3.05
N LYS A 116 1.27 -3.08 2.99
CA LYS A 116 1.56 -4.11 3.99
C LYS A 116 1.86 -5.45 3.35
N MET A 117 2.81 -6.16 3.94
CA MET A 117 3.04 -7.57 3.64
C MET A 117 1.93 -8.39 4.29
N ILE A 118 1.09 -9.01 3.46
CA ILE A 118 -0.06 -9.80 3.89
C ILE A 118 -0.03 -11.20 3.28
N ALA A 119 -0.82 -12.11 3.83
CA ALA A 119 -1.18 -13.38 3.19
C ALA A 119 -2.69 -13.44 3.00
N ILE A 120 -3.12 -13.98 1.87
CA ILE A 120 -4.54 -14.16 1.54
C ILE A 120 -4.81 -15.67 1.41
N LEU A 121 -5.82 -16.14 2.12
CA LEU A 121 -6.33 -17.50 2.05
C LEU A 121 -7.67 -17.49 1.32
N PHE A 122 -7.80 -18.36 0.33
CA PHE A 122 -9.06 -18.66 -0.34
C PHE A 122 -9.47 -20.09 0.00
N SER A 123 -10.72 -20.29 0.41
CA SER A 123 -11.32 -21.62 0.52
C SER A 123 -12.62 -21.69 -0.26
N ASP A 124 -12.97 -22.89 -0.71
CA ASP A 124 -14.14 -23.18 -1.55
C ASP A 124 -14.62 -24.61 -1.26
N ILE A 125 -15.93 -24.86 -1.32
CA ILE A 125 -16.50 -26.16 -0.95
C ILE A 125 -16.52 -27.07 -2.17
N ARG A 126 -15.77 -28.17 -2.09
CA ARG A 126 -15.71 -29.17 -3.16
C ARG A 126 -17.10 -29.76 -3.44
N GLY A 127 -17.56 -29.62 -4.69
CA GLY A 127 -18.83 -30.20 -5.14
C GLY A 127 -20.07 -29.45 -4.65
N PHE A 128 -19.95 -28.17 -4.30
CA PHE A 128 -21.07 -27.38 -3.79
C PHE A 128 -22.18 -27.11 -4.82
N THR A 129 -21.84 -26.87 -6.10
CA THR A 129 -22.86 -26.55 -7.11
C THR A 129 -23.89 -27.68 -7.29
N PRO A 130 -23.49 -28.94 -7.56
CA PRO A 130 -24.46 -30.04 -7.69
C PRO A 130 -25.18 -30.38 -6.38
N PHE A 131 -24.62 -29.98 -5.24
CA PHE A 131 -25.21 -30.15 -3.92
C PHE A 131 -26.32 -29.13 -3.66
N SER A 132 -26.05 -27.86 -3.91
CA SER A 132 -27.00 -26.76 -3.68
C SER A 132 -28.23 -26.82 -4.61
N GLU A 133 -28.07 -27.31 -5.84
CA GLU A 133 -29.17 -27.51 -6.79
C GLU A 133 -30.24 -28.51 -6.32
N LYS A 134 -29.89 -29.41 -5.40
CA LYS A 134 -30.81 -30.45 -4.87
C LYS A 134 -31.53 -30.02 -3.59
N LEU A 135 -31.18 -28.87 -3.05
CA LEU A 135 -31.64 -28.38 -1.76
C LEU A 135 -32.49 -27.13 -1.91
N THR A 136 -33.29 -26.84 -0.88
CA THR A 136 -33.98 -25.55 -0.84
C THR A 136 -32.97 -24.45 -0.52
N PRO A 137 -33.21 -23.19 -0.94
CA PRO A 137 -32.34 -22.07 -0.58
C PRO A 137 -32.13 -21.92 0.93
N TYR A 138 -33.17 -22.25 1.73
CA TYR A 138 -33.08 -22.23 3.18
C TYR A 138 -32.05 -23.23 3.71
N ASP A 139 -32.09 -24.48 3.23
CA ASP A 139 -31.16 -25.52 3.65
C ASP A 139 -29.72 -25.19 3.24
N VAL A 140 -29.53 -24.64 2.03
CA VAL A 140 -28.22 -24.21 1.54
C VAL A 140 -27.62 -23.14 2.47
N VAL A 141 -28.37 -22.09 2.77
CA VAL A 141 -27.91 -21.01 3.67
C VAL A 141 -27.64 -21.53 5.07
N PHE A 142 -28.49 -22.42 5.59
CA PHE A 142 -28.30 -23.03 6.90
C PHE A 142 -26.97 -23.79 6.99
N ILE A 143 -26.65 -24.58 5.96
CA ILE A 143 -25.42 -25.38 5.90
C ILE A 143 -24.19 -24.49 5.72
N LEU A 144 -24.27 -23.48 4.84
CA LEU A 144 -23.20 -22.50 4.66
C LEU A 144 -22.88 -21.76 5.95
N ASN A 145 -23.89 -21.25 6.66
CA ASN A 145 -23.67 -20.55 7.93
C ASN A 145 -22.99 -21.44 8.96
N ARG A 146 -23.37 -22.72 9.03
CA ARG A 146 -22.74 -23.68 9.93
C ARG A 146 -21.28 -23.96 9.55
N TYR A 147 -20.99 -24.10 8.26
CA TYR A 147 -19.63 -24.25 7.74
C TYR A 147 -18.78 -23.01 8.05
N PHE A 148 -19.23 -21.82 7.64
CA PHE A 148 -18.50 -20.58 7.83
C PHE A 148 -18.24 -20.28 9.32
N ASN A 149 -19.18 -20.55 10.22
CA ASN A 149 -18.94 -20.37 11.65
C ASN A 149 -17.74 -21.17 12.19
N ARG A 150 -17.49 -22.37 11.67
CA ARG A 150 -16.31 -23.16 12.04
C ARG A 150 -15.04 -22.59 11.42
N MET A 151 -15.10 -22.25 10.13
CA MET A 151 -13.93 -21.75 9.41
C MET A 151 -13.49 -20.37 9.92
N VAL A 152 -14.43 -19.47 10.21
CA VAL A 152 -14.17 -18.14 10.81
C VAL A 152 -13.39 -18.30 12.10
N LYS A 153 -13.80 -19.24 12.95
CA LYS A 153 -13.11 -19.50 14.22
C LYS A 153 -11.65 -19.92 14.00
N ALA A 154 -11.40 -20.86 13.08
CA ALA A 154 -10.05 -21.27 12.71
C ALA A 154 -9.20 -20.13 12.09
N VAL A 155 -9.85 -19.17 11.40
CA VAL A 155 -9.18 -17.97 10.88
C VAL A 155 -8.81 -17.01 12.01
N GLU A 156 -9.76 -16.67 12.88
CA GLU A 156 -9.58 -15.71 13.97
C GLU A 156 -8.60 -16.21 15.05
N GLU A 157 -8.63 -17.50 15.39
CA GLU A 157 -7.68 -18.13 16.34
C GLU A 157 -6.23 -18.13 15.81
N ASN A 158 -6.05 -17.91 14.51
CA ASN A 158 -4.76 -17.77 13.86
C ASN A 158 -4.48 -16.34 13.38
N TYR A 159 -5.05 -15.32 14.03
CA TYR A 159 -4.80 -13.90 13.73
C TYR A 159 -5.20 -13.46 12.32
N GLY A 160 -6.03 -14.26 11.65
CA GLY A 160 -6.64 -13.88 10.38
C GLY A 160 -7.93 -13.11 10.60
N LYS A 161 -8.34 -12.40 9.56
CA LYS A 161 -9.66 -11.76 9.48
C LYS A 161 -10.35 -12.21 8.19
N VAL A 162 -11.59 -12.66 8.29
CA VAL A 162 -12.42 -12.89 7.10
C VAL A 162 -12.79 -11.54 6.49
N ASP A 163 -12.43 -11.36 5.22
CA ASP A 163 -12.70 -10.15 4.46
C ASP A 163 -14.08 -10.24 3.79
N ASN A 164 -14.34 -11.35 3.09
CA ASN A 164 -15.55 -11.54 2.31
C ASN A 164 -15.92 -13.01 2.14
N TYR A 165 -17.20 -13.25 1.85
CA TYR A 165 -17.76 -14.52 1.40
C TYR A 165 -18.14 -14.40 -0.07
N ILE A 166 -17.78 -15.39 -0.88
CA ILE A 166 -18.04 -15.40 -2.32
C ILE A 166 -18.71 -16.73 -2.66
N GLY A 167 -20.05 -16.73 -2.68
CA GLY A 167 -20.82 -17.96 -2.84
C GLY A 167 -20.60 -18.91 -1.66
N ASP A 168 -20.05 -20.09 -1.94
CA ASP A 168 -19.61 -21.08 -0.97
C ASP A 168 -18.14 -20.94 -0.54
N GLY A 169 -17.41 -20.02 -1.17
CA GLY A 169 -16.05 -19.70 -0.82
C GLY A 169 -15.91 -18.58 0.21
N MET A 170 -14.74 -18.50 0.82
CA MET A 170 -14.36 -17.39 1.70
C MET A 170 -12.96 -16.87 1.41
N VAL A 171 -12.76 -15.59 1.72
CA VAL A 171 -11.47 -14.89 1.63
C VAL A 171 -11.07 -14.43 3.02
N ALA A 172 -9.90 -14.85 3.46
CA ALA A 172 -9.31 -14.41 4.73
C ALA A 172 -7.97 -13.72 4.50
N ILE A 173 -7.70 -12.67 5.27
CA ILE A 173 -6.49 -11.86 5.20
C ILE A 173 -5.73 -12.00 6.53
N PHE A 174 -4.43 -12.19 6.43
CA PHE A 174 -3.50 -12.27 7.56
C PHE A 174 -2.44 -11.18 7.41
N GLY A 175 -1.95 -10.62 8.53
CA GLY A 175 -0.93 -9.55 8.51
C GLY A 175 -1.50 -8.13 8.64
N LEU A 176 -2.77 -7.96 9.06
CA LEU A 176 -3.40 -6.65 9.18
C LEU A 176 -2.90 -5.85 10.40
N HIS A 177 -2.42 -6.52 11.45
CA HIS A 177 -1.95 -5.91 12.69
C HIS A 177 -0.44 -6.09 12.91
N ASN A 178 0.34 -6.13 11.82
CA ASN A 178 1.79 -6.25 11.82
C ASN A 178 2.31 -7.56 12.45
N GLU A 179 1.58 -8.66 12.25
CA GLU A 179 2.02 -9.99 12.64
C GLU A 179 3.30 -10.38 11.89
N GLN A 180 4.29 -10.96 12.58
CA GLN A 180 5.62 -11.22 12.02
C GLN A 180 5.64 -12.19 10.83
N ASN A 181 4.70 -13.14 10.75
CA ASN A 181 4.69 -14.19 9.71
C ASN A 181 3.27 -14.47 9.17
N PRO A 182 2.67 -13.56 8.39
CA PRO A 182 1.30 -13.70 7.89
C PRO A 182 1.05 -15.02 7.14
N ALA A 183 2.02 -15.46 6.32
CA ALA A 183 1.93 -16.71 5.57
C ALA A 183 1.86 -17.95 6.46
N GLN A 184 2.61 -17.98 7.57
CA GLN A 184 2.62 -19.11 8.50
C GLN A 184 1.27 -19.22 9.22
N TYR A 185 0.69 -18.10 9.60
CA TYR A 185 -0.64 -18.05 10.20
C TYR A 185 -1.73 -18.51 9.24
N ALA A 186 -1.66 -18.10 7.97
CA ALA A 186 -2.56 -18.58 6.94
C ALA A 186 -2.49 -20.10 6.76
N VAL A 187 -1.28 -20.68 6.73
CA VAL A 187 -1.09 -22.14 6.63
C VAL A 187 -1.62 -22.86 7.87
N LYS A 188 -1.34 -22.35 9.08
CA LYS A 188 -1.84 -22.95 10.32
C LYS A 188 -3.37 -22.93 10.36
N SER A 189 -3.98 -21.81 9.96
CA SER A 189 -5.43 -21.67 9.81
C SER A 189 -6.00 -22.69 8.81
N ALA A 190 -5.38 -22.86 7.65
CA ALA A 190 -5.81 -23.84 6.66
C ALA A 190 -5.79 -25.28 7.19
N LEU A 191 -4.77 -25.65 7.96
CA LEU A 191 -4.68 -26.98 8.58
C LEU A 191 -5.77 -27.20 9.64
N GLU A 192 -6.08 -26.18 10.43
CA GLU A 192 -7.15 -26.23 11.44
C GLU A 192 -8.54 -26.27 10.80
N MET A 193 -8.76 -25.52 9.71
CA MET A 193 -9.96 -25.62 8.88
C MET A 193 -10.19 -27.03 8.36
N CYS A 194 -9.13 -27.73 7.92
CA CYS A 194 -9.23 -29.14 7.51
C CYS A 194 -9.61 -30.04 8.68
N ALA A 195 -8.99 -29.85 9.86
CA ALA A 195 -9.28 -30.66 11.05
C ALA A 195 -10.72 -30.49 11.58
N GLU A 196 -11.33 -29.32 11.40
CA GLU A 196 -12.75 -29.06 11.74
C GLU A 196 -13.76 -29.76 10.81
N MET A 197 -13.26 -30.32 9.69
CA MET A 197 -14.04 -31.02 8.67
C MET A 197 -13.83 -32.55 8.69
N ASP A 198 -12.86 -33.05 9.47
CA ASP A 198 -12.64 -34.47 9.77
C ASP A 198 -13.61 -34.98 10.87
#